data_AF-A0A963DPZ2-F1
#
_entry.id   AF-A0A963DPZ2-F1
#
_cell.length_a   1.000
_cell.length_b   1.000
_cell.length_c   1.000
_cell.angle_alpha   90.00
_cell.angle_beta   90.00
_cell.angle_gamma   90.00
#
_symmetry.space_group_name_H-M   'P 1'
#
loop_
_entity.id
_entity.type
_entity.pdbx_description
1 polymer ?
#
loop_
_entity_poly.entity_id
_entity_poly.type
_entity_poly.pdbx_seq_one_letter_code
_entity_poly.pdbx_strand_id
1 'polypeptide(L)'
;MAAACRWIRREIDPAWTPEDWQPLLPGTNWPAPRVRPDGVLDQAGCWFPAFGGQLIPRGLEMIDDRTVRVGDRLYQPFFVDLPQLTEVQRFERLLDRVRQQRLPWRFLMRLSGGAEAWLAARHRWASLLYFASTTNRLIDAAVQALRRHLHEGQVGVLAQMALTTWVTLD
;
A
#
# COMPACT_ATOMS: atom_id res chain seq x y z
N MET A 1 7.48 -15.30 -8.01
CA MET A 1 7.61 -13.88 -7.57
C MET A 1 7.58 -12.90 -8.76
N ALA A 2 8.37 -13.12 -9.82
CA ALA A 2 8.42 -12.23 -10.99
C ALA A 2 7.05 -12.01 -11.67
N ALA A 3 6.28 -13.08 -11.89
CA ALA A 3 4.94 -12.99 -12.48
C ALA A 3 3.98 -12.12 -11.64
N ALA A 4 4.03 -12.22 -10.31
CA ALA A 4 3.22 -11.40 -9.41
C ALA A 4 3.61 -9.92 -9.49
N CYS A 5 4.92 -9.62 -9.57
CA CYS A 5 5.39 -8.24 -9.75
C CYS A 5 4.89 -7.65 -11.08
N ARG A 6 4.88 -8.45 -12.16
CA ARG A 6 4.38 -8.01 -13.47
C ARG A 6 2.89 -7.71 -13.41
N TRP A 7 2.12 -8.56 -12.74
CA TRP A 7 0.69 -8.32 -12.50
C TRP A 7 0.46 -7.01 -11.75
N ILE A 8 1.18 -6.77 -10.66
CA ILE A 8 1.10 -5.52 -9.90
C ILE A 8 1.43 -4.31 -10.80
N ARG A 9 2.54 -4.38 -11.55
CA ARG A 9 2.93 -3.31 -12.48
C ARG A 9 1.87 -3.06 -13.56
N ARG A 10 1.28 -4.12 -14.12
CA ARG A 10 0.22 -4.06 -15.14
C ARG A 10 -1.08 -3.46 -14.58
N GLU A 11 -1.41 -3.71 -13.32
CA GLU A 11 -2.55 -3.06 -12.66
C GLU A 11 -2.33 -1.56 -12.47
N ILE A 12 -1.11 -1.17 -12.11
CA ILE A 12 -0.72 0.24 -12.00
C ILE A 12 -0.79 0.90 -13.38
N ASP A 13 -0.24 0.27 -14.41
CA ASP A 13 -0.24 0.85 -15.74
C ASP A 13 -0.09 -0.22 -16.84
N PRO A 14 -1.21 -0.63 -17.45
CA PRO A 14 -1.19 -1.61 -18.53
C PRO A 14 -0.47 -1.11 -19.77
N ALA A 15 -0.55 0.19 -20.07
CA ALA A 15 0.01 0.77 -21.29
C ALA A 15 1.55 0.78 -21.27
N TRP A 16 2.13 0.85 -20.08
CA TRP A 16 3.59 0.88 -19.85
C TRP A 16 4.15 -0.40 -19.21
N THR A 17 3.42 -1.52 -19.32
CA THR A 17 3.85 -2.83 -18.82
C THR A 17 3.87 -3.88 -19.94
N PRO A 18 5.04 -4.13 -20.54
CA PRO A 18 5.23 -5.21 -21.52
C PRO A 18 4.92 -6.60 -20.94
N GLU A 19 4.52 -7.54 -21.80
CA GLU A 19 4.21 -8.92 -21.37
C GLU A 19 5.44 -9.70 -20.91
N ASP A 20 6.59 -9.41 -21.50
CA ASP A 20 7.90 -9.97 -21.21
C ASP A 20 8.61 -9.25 -20.05
N TRP A 21 8.01 -8.20 -19.47
CA TRP A 21 8.61 -7.45 -18.38
C TRP A 21 8.90 -8.35 -17.17
N GLN A 22 10.10 -8.19 -16.61
CA GLN A 22 10.53 -8.88 -15.39
C GLN A 22 11.22 -7.91 -14.43
N PRO A 23 10.99 -8.03 -13.10
CA PRO A 23 11.72 -7.25 -12.12
C PRO A 23 13.16 -7.74 -11.99
N LEU A 24 14.05 -6.82 -11.66
CA LEU A 24 15.40 -7.10 -11.17
C LEU A 24 15.30 -7.44 -9.69
N LEU A 25 15.34 -8.74 -9.39
CA LEU A 25 15.31 -9.27 -8.03
C LEU A 25 16.59 -10.06 -7.77
N PRO A 26 17.18 -9.93 -6.57
CA PRO A 26 18.25 -10.81 -6.13
C PRO A 26 17.88 -12.29 -6.35
N GLY A 27 18.78 -13.04 -6.98
CA GLY A 27 18.58 -14.46 -7.28
C GLY A 27 17.71 -14.78 -8.50
N THR A 28 17.08 -13.78 -9.15
CA THR A 28 16.39 -13.98 -10.44
C THR A 28 17.21 -13.39 -11.59
N ASN A 29 17.36 -12.05 -11.63
CA ASN A 29 18.05 -11.33 -12.71
C ASN A 29 18.92 -10.22 -12.10
N TRP A 30 20.12 -10.01 -12.63
CA TRP A 30 21.07 -8.98 -12.14
C TRP A 30 20.97 -7.70 -12.97
N PRO A 31 21.09 -6.49 -12.37
CA PRO A 31 21.18 -5.25 -13.14
C PRO A 31 22.41 -5.29 -14.06
N ALA A 32 22.21 -4.99 -15.34
CA ALA A 32 23.34 -4.80 -16.24
C ALA A 32 24.17 -3.59 -15.77
N PRO A 33 25.51 -3.67 -15.77
CA PRO A 33 26.35 -2.55 -15.42
C PRO A 33 26.03 -1.34 -16.32
N ARG A 34 25.80 -0.17 -15.72
CA ARG A 34 25.68 1.07 -16.48
C ARG A 34 27.08 1.55 -16.86
N VAL A 35 27.29 1.81 -18.14
CA VAL A 35 28.51 2.46 -18.62
C VAL A 35 28.26 3.96 -18.63
N ARG A 36 29.10 4.72 -17.95
CA ARG A 36 29.05 6.19 -17.97
C ARG A 36 29.47 6.69 -19.37
N PRO A 37 29.15 7.94 -19.74
CA PRO A 37 29.53 8.50 -21.04
C PRO A 37 31.06 8.51 -21.30
N ASP A 38 31.86 8.46 -20.23
CA ASP A 38 33.33 8.39 -20.25
C ASP A 38 33.87 6.96 -20.44
N GLY A 39 33.00 5.95 -20.64
CA GLY A 39 33.38 4.55 -20.82
C GLY A 39 33.74 3.82 -19.52
N VAL A 40 33.70 4.50 -18.37
CA VAL A 40 33.97 3.88 -17.07
C VAL A 40 32.71 3.19 -16.54
N LEU A 41 32.89 1.99 -16.00
CA LEU A 41 31.79 1.24 -15.39
C LEU A 41 31.28 1.97 -14.16
N ASP A 42 29.99 2.30 -14.13
CA ASP A 42 29.35 2.84 -12.95
C ASP A 42 29.13 1.73 -11.93
N GLN A 43 29.97 1.68 -10.90
CA GLN A 43 29.80 0.73 -9.80
C GLN A 43 28.46 0.96 -9.07
N ALA A 44 27.90 2.17 -9.10
CA ALA A 44 26.57 2.43 -8.56
C ALA A 44 25.45 1.81 -9.42
N GLY A 45 25.71 1.59 -10.72
CA GLY A 45 24.81 0.91 -11.65
C GLY A 45 24.68 -0.60 -11.41
N CYS A 46 25.55 -1.19 -10.57
CA CYS A 46 25.48 -2.60 -10.18
C CYS A 46 24.50 -2.87 -9.03
N TRP A 47 23.95 -1.82 -8.40
CA TRP A 47 22.94 -1.98 -7.36
C TRP A 47 21.55 -2.20 -7.96
N PHE A 48 20.74 -3.00 -7.27
CA PHE A 48 19.34 -3.17 -7.63
C PHE A 48 18.60 -1.83 -7.53
N PRO A 49 17.82 -1.44 -8.55
CA PRO A 49 16.98 -0.27 -8.42
C PRO A 49 15.93 -0.49 -7.34
N ALA A 50 15.49 0.60 -6.71
CA ALA A 50 14.46 0.55 -5.68
C ALA A 50 13.23 -0.22 -6.18
N PHE A 51 12.79 -1.23 -5.43
CA PHE A 51 11.72 -2.14 -5.85
C PHE A 51 10.42 -1.39 -6.19
N GLY A 52 10.09 -0.33 -5.42
CA GLY A 52 8.95 0.55 -5.73
C GLY A 52 9.07 1.21 -7.10
N GLY A 53 10.25 1.73 -7.46
CA GLY A 53 10.50 2.30 -8.80
C GLY A 53 10.48 1.27 -9.92
N GLN A 54 10.74 -0.01 -9.62
CA GLN A 54 10.53 -1.10 -10.58
C GLN A 54 9.05 -1.44 -10.79
N LEU A 55 8.19 -1.24 -9.78
CA LEU A 55 6.76 -1.51 -9.89
C LEU A 55 5.97 -0.34 -10.48
N ILE A 56 6.45 0.89 -10.33
CA ILE A 56 5.78 2.07 -10.85
C ILE A 56 6.46 2.47 -12.17
N PRO A 57 5.81 2.23 -13.33
CA PRO A 57 6.43 2.42 -14.63
C PRO A 57 6.75 3.86 -14.98
N ARG A 58 5.85 4.76 -14.58
CA ARG A 58 5.95 6.20 -14.79
C ARG A 58 6.20 6.87 -13.44
N GLY A 59 6.71 8.10 -13.45
CA GLY A 59 6.91 8.85 -12.21
C GLY A 59 5.62 8.91 -11.37
N LEU A 60 5.79 8.88 -10.06
CA LEU A 60 4.72 9.06 -9.09
C LEU A 60 4.77 10.49 -8.57
N GLU A 61 3.63 11.17 -8.58
CA GLU A 61 3.46 12.50 -8.01
C GLU A 61 2.32 12.48 -7.00
N MET A 62 2.55 13.05 -5.82
CA MET A 62 1.47 13.27 -4.85
C MET A 62 0.78 14.60 -5.19
N ILE A 63 -0.51 14.52 -5.55
CA ILE A 63 -1.31 15.71 -5.85
C ILE A 63 -1.84 16.32 -4.54
N ASP A 64 -2.29 15.45 -3.63
CA ASP A 64 -2.73 15.79 -2.28
C ASP A 64 -2.53 14.58 -1.34
N ASP A 65 -2.91 14.70 -0.07
CA ASP A 65 -2.76 13.64 0.95
C ASP A 65 -3.51 12.33 0.64
N ARG A 66 -4.43 12.35 -0.34
CA ARG A 66 -5.33 11.25 -0.70
C ARG A 66 -5.24 10.86 -2.17
N THR A 67 -4.59 11.67 -3.00
CA THR A 67 -4.58 11.53 -4.46
C THR A 67 -3.15 11.45 -4.97
N VAL A 68 -2.88 10.41 -5.75
CA VAL A 68 -1.57 10.14 -6.34
C VAL A 68 -1.71 10.03 -7.85
N ARG A 69 -0.84 10.70 -8.59
CA ARG A 69 -0.76 10.61 -10.06
C ARG A 69 0.35 9.65 -10.46
N VAL A 70 0.03 8.72 -11.35
CA VAL A 70 1.01 7.86 -12.03
C VAL A 70 0.80 8.02 -13.54
N GLY A 71 1.63 8.88 -14.14
CA GLY A 71 1.48 9.33 -15.53
C GLY A 71 0.11 9.97 -15.83
N ASP A 72 -0.72 9.28 -16.62
CA ASP A 72 -2.08 9.72 -17.00
C ASP A 72 -3.17 9.22 -16.05
N ARG A 73 -2.84 8.51 -14.97
CA ARG A 73 -3.84 8.00 -14.02
C ARG A 73 -3.78 8.72 -12.69
N LEU A 74 -4.93 9.13 -12.19
CA LEU A 74 -5.11 9.56 -10.80
C LEU A 74 -5.66 8.40 -9.98
N TYR A 75 -4.99 8.10 -8.89
CA TYR A 75 -5.34 7.08 -7.91
C TYR A 75 -5.78 7.73 -6.61
N GLN A 76 -6.88 7.25 -6.05
CA GLN A 76 -7.35 7.66 -4.73
C GLN A 76 -7.51 6.43 -3.83
N PRO A 77 -6.46 6.04 -3.07
CA PRO A 77 -6.53 4.96 -2.11
C PRO A 77 -7.18 5.41 -0.78
N PHE A 78 -7.90 4.49 -0.16
CA PHE A 78 -8.49 4.60 1.17
C PHE A 78 -8.08 3.37 1.99
N PHE A 79 -7.33 3.60 3.07
CA PHE A 79 -6.81 2.54 3.93
C PHE A 79 -7.60 2.43 5.23
N VAL A 80 -7.90 1.19 5.62
CA VAL A 80 -8.54 0.85 6.89
C VAL A 80 -7.62 -0.10 7.64
N ASP A 81 -6.93 0.43 8.65
CA ASP A 81 -6.05 -0.35 9.53
C ASP A 81 -6.77 -0.97 10.72
N LEU A 82 -7.84 -0.31 11.17
CA LEU A 82 -8.61 -0.66 12.34
C LEU A 82 -10.08 -0.46 11.98
N PRO A 83 -10.86 -1.53 11.78
CA PRO A 83 -12.29 -1.38 11.55
C PRO A 83 -12.92 -0.78 12.81
N GLN A 84 -13.48 0.43 12.68
CA GLN A 84 -14.24 1.04 13.76
C GLN A 84 -15.57 0.28 13.86
N LEU A 85 -15.65 -0.65 14.81
CA LEU A 85 -16.83 -1.52 15.02
C LEU A 85 -18.03 -0.76 15.61
N THR A 86 -17.89 0.53 15.93
CA THR A 86 -18.91 1.32 16.61
C THR A 86 -20.10 1.68 15.72
N GLU A 87 -19.89 1.84 14.42
CA GLU A 87 -20.97 2.00 13.46
C GLU A 87 -20.65 1.16 12.23
N VAL A 88 -21.41 0.09 12.03
CA VAL A 88 -21.41 -0.64 10.75
C VAL A 88 -22.04 0.28 9.71
N GLN A 89 -21.27 1.26 9.22
CA GLN A 89 -21.67 1.97 8.02
C GLN A 89 -21.69 0.95 6.89
N ARG A 90 -22.84 0.84 6.22
CA ARG A 90 -23.01 -0.10 5.11
C ARG A 90 -21.99 0.24 4.03
N PHE A 91 -20.98 -0.61 3.89
CA PHE A 91 -20.01 -0.62 2.79
C PHE A 91 -20.71 -0.53 1.42
N GLU A 92 -21.94 -1.05 1.34
CA GLU A 92 -22.87 -0.94 0.22
C GLU A 92 -22.98 0.49 -0.33
N ARG A 93 -23.11 1.52 0.52
CA ARG A 93 -23.27 2.91 0.04
C ARG A 93 -22.06 3.41 -0.73
N LEU A 94 -20.87 2.97 -0.34
CA LEU A 94 -19.64 3.35 -1.02
C LEU A 94 -19.54 2.64 -2.36
N LEU A 95 -19.85 1.35 -2.41
CA LEU A 95 -19.94 0.58 -3.65
C LEU A 95 -21.01 1.15 -4.60
N ASP A 96 -22.16 1.57 -4.08
CA ASP A 96 -23.23 2.16 -4.88
C ASP A 96 -22.79 3.46 -5.54
N ARG A 97 -22.06 4.33 -4.82
CA ARG A 97 -21.50 5.56 -5.39
C ARG A 97 -20.48 5.28 -6.48
N VAL A 98 -19.56 4.35 -6.22
CA VAL A 98 -18.55 3.91 -7.21
C VAL A 98 -19.25 3.36 -8.45
N ARG A 99 -20.30 2.55 -8.28
CA ARG A 99 -21.10 1.98 -9.36
C ARG A 99 -21.86 3.05 -10.15
N GLN A 100 -22.50 4.00 -9.48
CA GLN A 100 -23.22 5.12 -10.11
C GLN A 100 -22.29 5.99 -10.95
N GLN A 101 -21.09 6.27 -10.44
CA GLN A 101 -20.07 7.07 -11.14
C GLN A 101 -19.27 6.26 -12.16
N ARG A 102 -19.54 4.95 -12.31
CA ARG A 102 -18.82 4.02 -13.20
C ARG A 102 -17.30 4.07 -13.00
N LEU A 103 -16.86 4.34 -11.79
CA LEU A 103 -15.45 4.41 -11.47
C LEU A 103 -14.88 3.00 -11.33
N PRO A 104 -13.70 2.72 -11.89
CA PRO A 104 -13.01 1.47 -11.61
C PRO A 104 -12.57 1.47 -10.15
N TRP A 105 -12.64 0.30 -9.53
CA TRP A 105 -12.30 0.12 -8.12
C TRP A 105 -11.61 -1.21 -7.88
N ARG A 106 -10.79 -1.25 -6.84
CA ARG A 106 -10.09 -2.43 -6.35
C ARG A 106 -10.17 -2.48 -4.83
N PHE A 107 -10.40 -3.67 -4.30
CA PHE A 107 -10.39 -3.94 -2.86
C PHE A 107 -9.33 -4.99 -2.55
N LEU A 108 -8.44 -4.65 -1.61
CA LEU A 108 -7.41 -5.56 -1.11
C LEU A 108 -7.59 -5.69 0.40
N MET A 109 -7.63 -6.91 0.90
CA MET A 109 -7.63 -7.19 2.32
C MET A 109 -6.45 -8.09 2.70
N ARG A 110 -5.79 -7.74 3.80
CA ARG A 110 -4.70 -8.51 4.38
C ARG A 110 -5.10 -8.98 5.76
N LEU A 111 -5.17 -10.29 5.93
CA LEU A 111 -5.36 -10.94 7.22
C LEU A 111 -4.00 -11.42 7.70
N SER A 112 -3.55 -10.93 8.85
CA SER A 112 -2.28 -11.35 9.45
C SER A 112 -2.47 -11.73 10.91
N GLY A 113 -1.76 -12.78 11.35
CA GLY A 113 -1.60 -13.09 12.76
C GLY A 113 -0.69 -12.07 13.48
N GLY A 114 -0.61 -12.16 14.81
CA GLY A 114 0.27 -11.30 15.59
C GLY A 114 -0.28 -9.89 15.84
N ALA A 115 -1.61 -9.75 15.92
CA ALA A 115 -2.27 -8.49 16.24
C ALA A 115 -1.68 -7.85 17.51
N GLU A 116 -1.39 -8.66 18.55
CA GLU A 116 -0.76 -8.19 19.79
C GLU A 116 0.57 -7.47 19.58
N ALA A 117 1.49 -8.05 18.80
CA ALA A 117 2.80 -7.47 18.55
C ALA A 117 2.70 -6.17 17.73
N TRP A 118 1.82 -6.15 16.73
CA TRP A 118 1.56 -4.97 15.91
C TRP A 118 0.94 -3.82 16.73
N LEU A 119 -0.03 -4.11 17.60
CA LEU A 119 -0.63 -3.11 18.49
C LEU A 119 0.34 -2.62 19.56
N ALA A 120 1.14 -3.52 20.15
CA ALA A 120 2.17 -3.14 21.11
C ALA A 120 3.20 -2.21 20.48
N ALA A 121 3.62 -2.49 19.23
CA ALA A 121 4.49 -1.58 18.48
C ALA A 121 3.81 -0.22 18.25
N ARG A 122 2.57 -0.20 17.77
CA ARG A 122 1.84 1.05 17.51
C ARG A 122 1.65 1.90 18.77
N HIS A 123 1.36 1.27 19.93
CA HIS A 123 1.30 1.95 21.22
C HIS A 123 2.66 2.53 21.64
N ARG A 124 3.77 1.79 21.45
CA ARG A 124 5.11 2.30 21.76
C ARG A 124 5.45 3.53 20.91
N TRP A 125 5.14 3.50 19.61
CA TRP A 125 5.33 4.65 18.73
C TRP A 125 4.38 5.82 19.07
N ALA A 126 3.12 5.54 19.40
CA ALA A 126 2.14 6.54 19.84
C ALA A 126 2.56 7.24 21.15
N SER A 127 3.17 6.50 22.09
CA SER A 127 3.73 7.09 23.32
C SER A 127 4.96 7.97 23.06
N LEU A 128 5.72 7.72 21.99
CA LEU A 128 6.83 8.59 21.56
C LEU A 128 6.32 9.83 20.81
N LEU A 129 5.23 9.69 20.06
CA LEU A 129 4.54 10.77 19.34
C LEU A 129 3.53 11.54 20.21
N TYR A 130 3.57 11.35 21.54
CA TYR A 130 2.64 11.93 22.51
C TYR A 130 2.55 13.47 22.47
N PHE A 131 3.55 14.13 21.90
CA PHE A 131 3.56 15.58 21.69
C PHE A 131 2.62 16.08 20.56
N ALA A 132 2.10 15.20 19.70
CA ALA A 132 1.12 15.54 18.66
C ALA A 132 -0.29 15.09 19.07
N SER A 133 -1.11 16.04 19.52
CA SER A 133 -2.40 15.81 20.17
C SER A 133 -3.51 15.20 19.28
N THR A 134 -4.61 14.77 19.94
CA THR A 134 -5.87 14.18 19.43
C THR A 134 -5.85 12.77 18.82
N THR A 135 -4.83 12.37 18.05
CA THR A 135 -4.76 11.03 17.43
C THR A 135 -4.62 9.89 18.46
N ASN A 136 -4.01 10.16 19.62
CA ASN A 136 -3.73 9.14 20.63
C ASN A 136 -4.97 8.50 21.26
N ARG A 137 -6.08 9.22 21.44
CA ARG A 137 -7.26 8.67 22.14
C ARG A 137 -7.92 7.52 21.38
N LEU A 138 -7.96 7.60 20.04
CA LEU A 138 -8.49 6.54 19.18
C LEU A 138 -7.58 5.31 19.17
N ILE A 139 -6.26 5.52 19.18
CA ILE A 139 -5.26 4.45 19.27
C ILE A 139 -5.39 3.74 20.62
N ASP A 140 -5.48 4.48 21.72
CA ASP A 140 -5.62 3.92 23.07
C ASP A 140 -6.93 3.13 23.23
N ALA A 141 -8.05 3.66 22.72
CA ALA A 141 -9.34 2.96 22.75
C ALA A 141 -9.31 1.65 21.95
N ALA A 142 -8.67 1.66 20.77
CA ALA A 142 -8.47 0.46 19.95
C ALA A 142 -7.61 -0.58 20.68
N VAL A 143 -6.51 -0.16 21.33
CA VAL A 143 -5.65 -1.07 22.10
C VAL A 143 -6.42 -1.71 23.26
N GLN A 144 -7.21 -0.93 24.01
CA GLN A 144 -7.99 -1.45 25.13
C GLN A 144 -9.12 -2.39 24.70
N ALA A 145 -9.77 -2.13 23.56
CA ALA A 145 -10.77 -3.03 22.99
C ALA A 145 -10.17 -4.38 22.58
N LEU A 146 -9.01 -4.35 21.92
CA LEU A 146 -8.31 -5.56 21.48
C LEU A 146 -7.75 -6.38 22.64
N ARG A 147 -7.15 -5.75 23.66
CA ARG A 147 -6.70 -6.46 24.87
C ARG A 147 -7.85 -7.23 25.54
N ARG A 148 -9.04 -6.63 25.63
CA ARG A 148 -10.23 -7.30 26.17
C ARG A 148 -10.61 -8.54 25.34
N HIS A 149 -10.65 -8.43 24.02
CA HIS A 149 -10.94 -9.57 23.13
C HIS A 149 -9.90 -10.71 23.22
N LEU A 150 -8.62 -10.37 23.39
CA LEU A 150 -7.54 -11.36 23.50
C LEU A 150 -7.58 -12.09 24.85
N HIS A 151 -7.92 -11.40 25.94
CA HIS A 151 -8.08 -12.01 27.26
C HIS A 151 -9.25 -13.00 27.35
N GLU A 152 -10.22 -12.92 26.43
CA GLU A 152 -11.36 -13.85 26.31
C GLU A 152 -10.99 -15.17 25.59
N GLY A 153 -9.71 -15.39 25.27
CA GLY A 153 -9.23 -16.63 24.64
C GLY A 153 -9.45 -16.70 23.12
N GLN A 154 -9.81 -15.57 22.49
CA GLN A 154 -10.01 -15.48 21.05
C GLN A 154 -8.69 -15.22 20.31
N VAL A 155 -8.52 -15.81 19.13
CA VAL A 155 -7.34 -15.59 18.28
C VAL A 155 -7.42 -14.21 17.63
N GLY A 156 -6.56 -13.29 18.07
CA GLY A 156 -6.47 -11.95 17.49
C GLY A 156 -5.88 -11.94 16.08
N VAL A 157 -6.71 -11.65 15.09
CA VAL A 157 -6.30 -11.44 13.70
C VAL A 157 -6.31 -9.95 13.39
N LEU A 158 -5.23 -9.46 12.78
CA LEU A 158 -5.17 -8.12 12.24
C LEU A 158 -5.73 -8.15 10.81
N ALA A 159 -6.80 -7.39 10.58
CA ALA A 159 -7.36 -7.16 9.26
C ALA A 159 -7.02 -5.74 8.80
N GLN A 160 -6.26 -5.63 7.72
CA GLN A 160 -6.03 -4.36 7.03
C GLN A 160 -6.73 -4.40 5.68
N MET A 161 -7.32 -3.28 5.28
CA MET A 161 -8.00 -3.15 4.00
C MET A 161 -7.50 -1.91 3.25
N ALA A 162 -7.44 -2.02 1.93
CA ALA A 162 -7.16 -0.92 1.03
C ALA A 162 -8.20 -0.95 -0.08
N LEU A 163 -8.98 0.11 -0.19
CA LEU A 163 -9.84 0.35 -1.32
C LEU A 163 -9.18 1.39 -2.21
N THR A 164 -9.15 1.19 -3.52
CA THR A 164 -8.52 2.13 -4.44
C THR A 164 -9.40 2.31 -5.65
N THR A 165 -9.65 3.56 -6.02
CA THR A 165 -10.27 3.92 -7.30
C THR A 165 -9.29 4.73 -8.13
N TRP A 166 -9.51 4.77 -9.45
CA TRP A 166 -8.69 5.57 -10.34
C TRP A 166 -9.48 6.13 -11.51
N VAL A 167 -8.95 7.17 -12.13
CA VAL A 167 -9.43 7.72 -13.40
C VAL A 167 -8.26 7.94 -14.33
N THR A 168 -8.46 7.70 -15.62
CA THR A 168 -7.51 8.09 -16.66
C THR A 168 -7.84 9.52 -17.07
N LEU A 169 -6.82 10.36 -17.14
CA LEU A 169 -6.87 11.71 -17.69
C LEU A 169 -6.70 11.58 -19.22
N ASP A 170 -7.70 12.05 -19.97
CA ASP A 170 -7.65 12.14 -21.43
C ASP A 170 -6.75 13.29 -21.91
#